data_AF-A0A9D6TM43-F1
#
_entry.id   AF-A0A9D6TM43-F1
#
_cell.length_a   1.000
_cell.length_b   1.000
_cell.length_c   1.000
_cell.angle_alpha   90.00
_cell.angle_beta   90.00
_cell.angle_gamma   90.00
#
_symmetry.space_group_name_H-M   'P 1'
#
loop_
_entity.id
_entity.type
_entity.pdbx_description
1 polymer ?
#
loop_
_entity_poly.entity_id
_entity_poly.type
_entity_poly.pdbx_seq_one_letter_code
_entity_poly.pdbx_strand_id
1 'polypeptide(L)'
;MNIPITHESSFQNRAASTIPSLALLLSILAVSAAAVLLASPACAQIGTRFPSEKKIVIDPVTGVPLTFLTTKPGGDAKIYQTHHQWTSDGKWLVFRSNRIPGQAMAVNEETGDLVQVTEGGFTGMLCLADHKRTAADHPHPTFSADSTRIQIQSAMISEDGRSMNICVIPVPEKLLQRTYATRD
;
A
#
# COMPACT_ATOMS: atom_id res chain seq x y z
N MET A 1 -34.65 -44.67 85.25
CA MET A 1 -34.26 -43.25 85.39
C MET A 1 -32.91 -43.23 86.09
N ASN A 2 -31.84 -42.94 85.33
CA ASN A 2 -30.38 -42.84 85.68
C ASN A 2 -29.58 -43.25 84.41
N ILE A 3 -28.51 -42.62 83.89
CA ILE A 3 -27.72 -41.38 84.10
C ILE A 3 -26.98 -41.11 82.71
N PRO A 4 -25.81 -40.45 82.58
CA PRO A 4 -25.48 -39.02 82.41
C PRO A 4 -24.76 -38.63 81.08
N ILE A 5 -24.63 -37.30 80.87
CA ILE A 5 -23.48 -36.46 80.42
C ILE A 5 -22.53 -36.97 79.30
N THR A 6 -22.25 -36.09 78.31
CA THR A 6 -20.93 -35.73 77.68
C THR A 6 -21.22 -34.97 76.36
N HIS A 7 -20.41 -34.12 75.73
CA HIS A 7 -19.22 -33.29 75.99
C HIS A 7 -19.03 -32.46 74.67
N GLU A 8 -18.28 -31.34 74.72
CA GLU A 8 -17.53 -30.68 73.60
C GLU A 8 -18.22 -30.30 72.26
N SER A 9 -18.28 -29.01 71.91
CA SER A 9 -17.24 -28.17 71.25
C SER A 9 -17.17 -28.33 69.72
N SER A 10 -17.29 -27.23 68.98
CA SER A 10 -16.25 -26.74 68.05
C SER A 10 -16.75 -25.58 67.18
N PHE A 11 -15.94 -24.52 67.20
CA PHE A 11 -15.83 -23.51 66.14
C PHE A 11 -15.54 -24.20 64.79
N GLN A 12 -16.29 -23.89 63.74
CA GLN A 12 -15.85 -24.12 62.35
C GLN A 12 -16.11 -22.84 61.54
N ASN A 13 -15.06 -22.03 61.47
CA ASN A 13 -14.85 -20.99 60.48
C ASN A 13 -14.30 -21.68 59.23
N ARG A 14 -14.95 -21.58 58.07
CA ARG A 14 -14.34 -21.92 56.76
C ARG A 14 -15.07 -21.18 55.65
N ALA A 15 -14.47 -20.08 55.21
CA ALA A 15 -14.69 -19.55 53.87
C ALA A 15 -14.36 -20.67 52.87
N ALA A 16 -15.35 -21.15 52.14
CA ALA A 16 -15.14 -22.14 51.09
C ALA A 16 -14.47 -21.43 49.90
N SER A 17 -13.15 -21.60 49.75
CA SER A 17 -12.51 -21.33 48.46
C SER A 17 -12.91 -22.44 47.50
N THR A 18 -13.86 -22.15 46.62
CA THR A 18 -14.27 -23.06 45.56
C THR A 18 -13.18 -23.08 44.50
N ILE A 19 -12.26 -24.04 44.61
CA ILE A 19 -11.33 -24.36 43.53
C ILE A 19 -12.18 -24.97 42.40
N PRO A 20 -12.17 -24.39 41.18
CA PRO A 20 -12.93 -24.92 40.07
C PRO A 20 -12.49 -26.36 39.79
N SER A 21 -13.47 -27.23 39.53
CA SER A 21 -13.18 -28.64 39.26
C SER A 21 -12.30 -28.80 38.02
N LEU A 22 -11.49 -29.87 37.97
CA LEU A 22 -10.65 -30.17 36.82
C LEU A 22 -11.45 -30.24 35.52
N ALA A 23 -12.71 -30.71 35.58
CA ALA A 23 -13.63 -30.74 34.47
C ALA A 23 -13.99 -29.34 33.95
N LEU A 24 -14.18 -28.35 34.84
CA LEU A 24 -14.46 -26.97 34.47
C LEU A 24 -13.22 -26.30 33.84
N LEU A 25 -12.03 -26.56 34.39
CA LEU A 25 -10.77 -26.07 33.81
C LEU A 25 -10.50 -26.65 32.42
N LEU A 26 -10.75 -27.96 32.23
CA LEU A 26 -10.60 -28.64 30.94
C LEU A 26 -11.60 -28.13 29.89
N SER A 27 -12.83 -27.84 30.29
CA SER A 27 -13.84 -27.31 29.37
C SER A 27 -13.58 -25.85 28.98
N ILE A 28 -13.10 -25.01 29.91
CA ILE A 28 -12.61 -23.66 29.58
C ILE A 28 -11.42 -23.72 28.61
N LEU A 29 -10.48 -24.63 28.84
CA LEU A 29 -9.32 -24.81 27.97
C LEU A 29 -9.74 -25.29 26.57
N ALA A 30 -10.67 -26.23 26.49
CA ALA A 30 -11.21 -26.74 25.22
C ALA A 30 -11.96 -25.65 24.43
N VAL A 31 -12.80 -24.84 25.09
CA VAL A 31 -13.49 -23.71 24.45
C VAL A 31 -12.51 -22.65 23.96
N SER A 32 -11.47 -22.36 24.76
CA SER A 32 -10.42 -21.40 24.38
C SER A 32 -9.59 -21.89 23.20
N ALA A 33 -9.22 -23.18 23.18
CA ALA A 33 -8.50 -23.79 22.06
C ALA A 33 -9.35 -23.82 20.77
N ALA A 34 -10.65 -24.10 20.88
CA ALA A 34 -11.58 -24.05 19.76
C ALA A 34 -11.77 -22.63 19.21
N ALA A 35 -11.80 -21.60 20.07
CA ALA A 35 -11.86 -20.21 19.65
C ALA A 35 -10.60 -19.76 18.88
N VAL A 36 -9.42 -20.27 19.25
CA VAL A 36 -8.16 -20.02 18.51
C VAL A 36 -8.15 -20.71 17.15
N LEU A 37 -8.74 -21.90 17.03
CA LEU A 37 -8.87 -22.63 15.75
C LEU A 37 -9.89 -22.01 14.78
N LEU A 38 -10.85 -21.23 15.29
CA LEU A 38 -11.84 -20.49 14.49
C LEU A 38 -11.38 -19.08 14.10
N ALA A 39 -10.23 -18.62 14.60
CA ALA A 39 -9.64 -17.36 14.18
C ALA A 39 -9.10 -17.51 12.75
N SER A 40 -9.93 -17.14 11.77
CA SER A 40 -9.47 -17.01 10.39
C SER A 40 -8.35 -15.96 10.34
N PRO A 41 -7.17 -16.26 9.78
CA PRO A 41 -6.19 -15.20 9.54
C PRO A 41 -6.83 -14.22 8.57
N ALA A 42 -7.04 -12.98 9.02
CA ALA A 42 -7.31 -11.88 8.11
C ALA A 42 -6.03 -11.68 7.29
N CYS A 43 -5.93 -12.33 6.14
CA CYS A 43 -4.90 -12.03 5.15
C CYS A 43 -5.15 -10.62 4.64
N ALA A 44 -4.49 -9.63 5.23
CA ALA A 44 -4.39 -8.32 4.62
C ALA A 44 -3.63 -8.48 3.29
N GLN A 45 -4.30 -8.27 2.16
CA GLN A 45 -3.70 -8.45 0.83
C GLN A 45 -2.76 -7.29 0.45
N ILE A 46 -2.87 -6.15 1.16
CA ILE A 46 -1.98 -5.01 0.99
C ILE A 46 -0.51 -5.40 1.19
N GLY A 47 0.37 -4.85 0.37
CA GLY A 47 1.81 -5.13 0.44
C GLY A 47 2.29 -6.26 -0.47
N THR A 48 1.40 -6.91 -1.26
CA THR A 48 1.82 -7.88 -2.28
C THR A 48 2.88 -7.28 -3.20
N ARG A 49 4.05 -7.94 -3.30
CA ARG A 49 5.20 -7.50 -4.10
C ARG A 49 5.25 -8.21 -5.45
N PHE A 50 5.67 -7.47 -6.46
CA PHE A 50 5.88 -7.94 -7.81
C PHE A 50 7.34 -7.72 -8.23
N PRO A 51 7.90 -8.57 -9.11
CA PRO A 51 9.21 -8.33 -9.68
C PRO A 51 9.27 -6.97 -10.38
N SER A 52 10.43 -6.33 -10.32
CA SER A 52 10.67 -5.09 -11.06
C SER A 52 10.47 -5.30 -12.56
N GLU A 53 9.74 -4.38 -13.15
CA GLU A 53 9.52 -4.29 -14.60
C GLU A 53 10.34 -3.16 -15.23
N LYS A 54 11.21 -2.50 -14.43
CA LYS A 54 11.94 -1.31 -14.84
C LYS A 54 12.82 -1.61 -16.05
N LYS A 55 12.69 -0.78 -17.08
CA LYS A 55 13.46 -0.88 -18.33
C LYS A 55 13.82 0.51 -18.83
N ILE A 56 15.09 0.69 -19.21
CA ILE A 56 15.55 1.91 -19.89
C ILE A 56 15.52 1.67 -21.40
N VAL A 57 14.89 2.57 -22.14
CA VAL A 57 14.84 2.56 -23.61
C VAL A 57 15.39 3.89 -24.09
N ILE A 58 16.35 3.85 -25.02
CA ILE A 58 16.88 5.08 -25.63
C ILE A 58 15.90 5.53 -26.71
N ASP A 59 15.42 6.77 -26.61
CA ASP A 59 14.65 7.39 -27.69
C ASP A 59 15.52 7.45 -28.96
N PRO A 60 15.12 6.79 -30.06
CA PRO A 60 15.93 6.74 -31.28
C PRO A 60 16.08 8.11 -31.97
N VAL A 61 15.22 9.08 -31.66
CA VAL A 61 15.27 10.43 -32.27
C VAL A 61 16.16 11.37 -31.46
N THR A 62 15.97 11.40 -30.14
CA THR A 62 16.64 12.40 -29.28
C THR A 62 17.84 11.86 -28.51
N GLY A 63 18.00 10.53 -28.42
CA GLY A 63 18.98 9.88 -27.57
C GLY A 63 18.65 9.94 -26.07
N VAL A 64 17.51 10.52 -25.68
CA VAL A 64 17.12 10.65 -24.27
C VAL A 64 16.79 9.27 -23.70
N PRO A 65 17.34 8.89 -22.53
CA PRO A 65 16.95 7.66 -21.85
C PRO A 65 15.54 7.80 -21.28
N LEU A 66 14.61 6.99 -21.77
CA LEU A 66 13.25 6.85 -21.27
C LEU A 66 13.20 5.71 -20.25
N THR A 67 12.76 6.00 -19.02
CA THR A 67 12.65 4.98 -17.98
C THR A 67 11.22 4.49 -17.87
N PHE A 68 10.97 3.28 -18.36
CA PHE A 68 9.70 2.58 -18.17
C PHE A 68 9.72 1.88 -16.81
N LEU A 69 8.75 2.19 -15.96
CA LEU A 69 8.61 1.57 -14.64
C LEU A 69 7.70 0.33 -14.67
N THR A 70 6.92 0.21 -15.73
CA THR A 70 6.11 -0.96 -16.06
C THR A 70 6.31 -1.35 -17.52
N THR A 71 6.19 -2.65 -17.83
CA THR A 71 6.37 -3.18 -19.19
C THR A 71 5.29 -4.20 -19.58
N LYS A 72 4.60 -4.81 -18.62
CA LYS A 72 3.53 -5.77 -18.88
C LYS A 72 2.21 -5.07 -19.18
N PRO A 73 1.36 -5.65 -20.04
CA PRO A 73 0.02 -5.14 -20.29
C PRO A 73 -0.85 -5.29 -19.03
N GLY A 74 -0.85 -4.25 -18.19
CA GLY A 74 -1.62 -4.19 -16.95
C GLY A 74 -2.77 -3.19 -16.98
N GLY A 75 -2.97 -2.45 -18.08
CA GLY A 75 -3.90 -1.32 -18.10
C GLY A 75 -3.47 -0.20 -17.16
N ASP A 76 -2.15 0.08 -17.15
CA ASP A 76 -1.55 0.97 -16.17
C ASP A 76 -1.93 2.42 -16.41
N ALA A 77 -2.46 3.06 -15.39
CA ALA A 77 -2.93 4.42 -15.47
C ALA A 77 -2.45 5.29 -14.32
N LYS A 78 -1.85 6.42 -14.67
CA LYS A 78 -1.50 7.48 -13.72
C LYS A 78 -2.78 7.99 -13.03
N ILE A 79 -2.66 8.49 -11.80
CA ILE A 79 -3.78 9.16 -11.11
C ILE A 79 -3.97 10.55 -11.74
N TYR A 80 -5.10 11.25 -11.54
CA TYR A 80 -5.37 12.50 -12.28
C TYR A 80 -4.23 13.52 -12.12
N GLN A 81 -3.97 14.34 -13.15
CA GLN A 81 -2.83 15.27 -13.21
C GLN A 81 -2.73 16.25 -12.03
N THR A 82 -3.87 16.67 -11.48
CA THR A 82 -3.95 17.58 -10.33
C THR A 82 -3.58 16.93 -9.00
N HIS A 83 -3.34 15.62 -9.00
CA HIS A 83 -3.04 14.84 -7.81
C HIS A 83 -1.57 14.41 -7.84
N HIS A 84 -0.89 14.68 -6.73
CA HIS A 84 0.49 14.25 -6.57
C HIS A 84 0.54 12.73 -6.60
N GLN A 85 1.38 12.16 -7.46
CA GLN A 85 1.50 10.71 -7.65
C GLN A 85 2.68 10.13 -6.91
N TRP A 86 3.67 10.98 -6.63
CA TRP A 86 4.82 10.59 -5.85
C TRP A 86 4.53 10.71 -4.35
N THR A 87 5.10 9.79 -3.59
CA THR A 87 5.30 9.97 -2.15
C THR A 87 6.15 11.22 -1.90
N SER A 88 6.03 11.80 -0.70
CA SER A 88 6.71 13.06 -0.35
C SER A 88 8.25 12.98 -0.40
N ASP A 89 8.81 11.77 -0.29
CA ASP A 89 10.24 11.51 -0.46
C ASP A 89 10.67 11.40 -1.93
N GLY A 90 9.73 11.47 -2.88
CA GLY A 90 9.97 11.40 -4.32
C GLY A 90 10.38 10.01 -4.82
N LYS A 91 10.26 8.95 -4.00
CA LYS A 91 10.77 7.62 -4.34
C LYS A 91 9.74 6.69 -4.95
N TRP A 92 8.47 6.82 -4.57
CA TRP A 92 7.42 5.90 -4.99
C TRP A 92 6.37 6.60 -5.80
N LEU A 93 6.01 6.02 -6.94
CA LEU A 93 4.94 6.49 -7.79
C LEU A 93 3.72 5.59 -7.64
N VAL A 94 2.57 6.16 -7.30
CA VAL A 94 1.30 5.44 -7.15
C VAL A 94 0.45 5.57 -8.42
N PHE A 95 -0.07 4.44 -8.89
CA PHE A 95 -0.84 4.34 -10.12
C PHE A 95 -1.90 3.23 -10.03
N ARG A 96 -2.85 3.24 -10.96
CA ARG A 96 -3.86 2.20 -11.11
C ARG A 96 -3.33 1.10 -12.02
N SER A 97 -3.62 -0.16 -11.70
CA SER A 97 -3.22 -1.29 -12.52
C SER A 97 -4.18 -2.46 -12.33
N ASN A 98 -4.36 -3.28 -13.36
CA ASN A 98 -5.05 -4.56 -13.27
C ASN A 98 -4.11 -5.72 -12.87
N ARG A 99 -2.87 -5.45 -12.47
CA ARG A 99 -2.01 -6.46 -11.80
C ARG A 99 -2.73 -7.10 -10.61
N ILE A 100 -3.51 -6.29 -9.90
CA ILE A 100 -4.57 -6.76 -9.01
C ILE A 100 -5.83 -5.95 -9.31
N PRO A 101 -6.92 -6.57 -9.80
CA PRO A 101 -8.12 -5.86 -10.21
C PRO A 101 -8.65 -4.92 -9.13
N GLY A 102 -8.88 -3.66 -9.49
CA GLY A 102 -9.45 -2.65 -8.60
C GLY A 102 -8.49 -2.09 -7.54
N GLN A 103 -7.21 -2.46 -7.56
CA GLN A 103 -6.22 -1.99 -6.59
C GLN A 103 -5.27 -0.94 -7.17
N ALA A 104 -4.71 -0.13 -6.28
CA ALA A 104 -3.61 0.77 -6.58
C ALA A 104 -2.28 0.08 -6.32
N MET A 105 -1.30 0.43 -7.14
CA MET A 105 0.07 -0.03 -7.08
C MET A 105 1.00 1.14 -6.78
N ALA A 106 2.11 0.89 -6.09
CA ALA A 106 3.24 1.80 -5.98
C ALA A 106 4.47 1.16 -6.59
N VAL A 107 5.19 1.91 -7.42
CA VAL A 107 6.50 1.51 -7.97
C VAL A 107 7.59 2.42 -7.43
N ASN A 108 8.67 1.84 -6.89
CA ASN A 108 9.85 2.59 -6.53
C ASN A 108 10.61 2.97 -7.80
N GLU A 109 10.89 4.25 -8.01
CA GLU A 109 11.52 4.68 -9.25
C GLU A 109 12.99 4.25 -9.36
N GLU A 110 13.71 4.22 -8.24
CA GLU A 110 15.12 3.85 -8.19
C GLU A 110 15.30 2.34 -8.42
N THR A 111 14.59 1.52 -7.64
CA THR A 111 14.76 0.06 -7.65
C THR A 111 13.82 -0.67 -8.62
N GLY A 112 12.68 -0.07 -8.96
CA GLY A 112 11.59 -0.71 -9.68
C GLY A 112 10.75 -1.67 -8.83
N ASP A 113 10.93 -1.68 -7.50
CA ASP A 113 10.08 -2.44 -6.58
C ASP A 113 8.61 -2.09 -6.80
N LEU A 114 7.77 -3.09 -7.05
CA LEU A 114 6.35 -2.90 -7.32
C LEU A 114 5.50 -3.53 -6.22
N VAL A 115 4.60 -2.76 -5.61
CA VAL A 115 3.85 -3.13 -4.40
C VAL A 115 2.38 -2.75 -4.54
N GLN A 116 1.47 -3.62 -4.09
CA GLN A 116 0.06 -3.27 -3.88
C GLN A 116 -0.08 -2.37 -2.65
N VAL A 117 -0.75 -1.22 -2.78
CA VAL A 117 -0.90 -0.23 -1.69
C VAL A 117 -2.34 0.01 -1.23
N THR A 118 -3.31 -0.67 -1.82
CA THR A 118 -4.72 -0.68 -1.36
C THR A 118 -5.21 -2.09 -1.14
N GLU A 119 -6.28 -2.24 -0.38
CA GLU A 119 -7.00 -3.49 -0.17
C GLU A 119 -8.51 -3.21 -0.22
N GLY A 120 -9.34 -4.19 -0.58
CA GLY A 120 -10.80 -4.03 -0.68
C GLY A 120 -11.27 -3.24 -1.90
N GLY A 121 -10.32 -2.70 -2.68
CA GLY A 121 -10.57 -1.89 -3.86
C GLY A 121 -10.74 -0.42 -3.52
N PHE A 122 -10.65 0.43 -4.52
CA PHE A 122 -10.96 1.85 -4.38
C PHE A 122 -11.98 2.26 -5.45
N THR A 123 -12.90 3.16 -5.08
CA THR A 123 -13.83 3.79 -6.00
C THR A 123 -13.58 5.28 -5.97
N GLY A 124 -13.40 5.91 -7.13
CA GLY A 124 -13.10 7.34 -7.22
C GLY A 124 -11.60 7.65 -7.31
N MET A 125 -11.20 8.83 -6.87
CA MET A 125 -9.86 9.38 -7.13
C MET A 125 -8.85 8.93 -6.07
N LEU A 126 -7.66 8.52 -6.52
CA LEU A 126 -6.53 8.29 -5.63
C LEU A 126 -5.86 9.64 -5.37
N CYS A 127 -5.67 9.98 -4.10
CA CYS A 127 -5.01 11.21 -3.68
C CYS A 127 -3.87 10.83 -2.73
N LEU A 128 -2.63 11.18 -3.06
CA LEU A 128 -1.55 11.14 -2.09
C LEU A 128 -1.55 12.44 -1.30
N ALA A 129 -1.21 12.35 -0.01
CA ALA A 129 -1.15 13.51 0.86
C ALA A 129 0.03 14.41 0.45
N ASP A 130 -0.26 15.45 -0.34
CA ASP A 130 0.58 16.63 -0.51
C ASP A 130 -0.27 17.80 -1.04
N HIS A 131 0.04 19.02 -0.56
CA HIS A 131 -0.75 20.23 -0.73
C HIS A 131 -0.31 21.01 -1.97
N LYS A 132 -1.15 21.07 -3.01
CA LYS A 132 -1.23 22.28 -3.87
C LYS A 132 -2.66 22.54 -4.33
N ARG A 133 -3.11 23.79 -4.10
CA ARG A 133 -4.36 24.32 -4.65
C ARG A 133 -4.10 24.82 -6.09
N THR A 134 -4.99 24.39 -6.99
CA THR A 134 -5.30 24.92 -8.34
C THR A 134 -4.46 24.47 -9.55
N ALA A 135 -5.15 23.92 -10.57
CA ALA A 135 -5.26 24.45 -11.96
C ALA A 135 -6.19 23.55 -12.82
N ALA A 136 -6.93 24.15 -13.76
CA ALA A 136 -7.84 23.49 -14.71
C ALA A 136 -7.16 23.16 -16.05
N ASP A 137 -7.62 22.08 -16.70
CA ASP A 137 -7.14 21.35 -17.89
C ASP A 137 -6.11 21.97 -18.85
N HIS A 138 -5.09 21.15 -19.20
CA HIS A 138 -4.30 21.13 -20.45
C HIS A 138 -3.42 19.83 -20.45
N PRO A 139 -2.76 19.40 -21.56
CA PRO A 139 -2.24 18.03 -21.79
C PRO A 139 -1.40 17.44 -20.64
N HIS A 140 -1.30 16.10 -20.56
CA HIS A 140 -1.16 15.37 -19.28
C HIS A 140 0.24 14.80 -18.84
N PRO A 141 1.34 15.57 -18.77
CA PRO A 141 2.59 15.19 -18.08
C PRO A 141 2.65 15.68 -16.63
N THR A 142 2.92 14.82 -15.64
CA THR A 142 3.10 15.23 -14.22
C THR A 142 4.58 15.43 -13.90
N PHE A 143 4.97 16.58 -13.33
CA PHE A 143 6.36 16.82 -12.90
C PHE A 143 6.65 16.19 -11.53
N SER A 144 7.89 15.72 -11.34
CA SER A 144 8.41 15.40 -10.00
C SER A 144 8.51 16.66 -9.13
N ALA A 145 8.56 16.51 -7.81
CA ALA A 145 8.58 17.64 -6.88
C ALA A 145 9.77 18.60 -7.09
N ASP A 146 10.93 18.04 -7.44
CA ASP A 146 12.15 18.78 -7.80
C ASP A 146 12.15 19.31 -9.24
N SER A 147 11.09 19.08 -10.01
CA SER A 147 10.91 19.51 -11.40
C SER A 147 11.98 19.00 -12.38
N THR A 148 12.73 17.96 -12.01
CA THR A 148 13.80 17.38 -12.86
C THR A 148 13.29 16.26 -13.77
N ARG A 149 12.09 15.75 -13.53
CA ARG A 149 11.52 14.60 -14.25
C ARG A 149 10.03 14.81 -14.50
N ILE A 150 9.53 14.12 -15.52
CA ILE A 150 8.15 14.16 -15.97
C ILE A 150 7.61 12.74 -16.13
N GLN A 151 6.52 12.42 -15.46
CA GLN A 151 5.72 11.20 -15.72
C GLN A 151 4.79 11.42 -16.92
N ILE A 152 4.76 10.43 -17.80
CA ILE A 152 3.75 10.28 -18.85
C ILE A 152 3.19 8.86 -18.88
N GLN A 153 2.12 8.68 -19.65
CA GLN A 153 1.66 7.36 -20.10
C GLN A 153 2.10 7.18 -21.55
N SER A 154 2.67 6.02 -21.88
CA SER A 154 3.16 5.75 -23.23
C SER A 154 2.90 4.30 -23.66
N ALA A 155 2.43 4.14 -24.90
CA ALA A 155 2.30 2.85 -25.60
C ALA A 155 3.59 2.42 -26.30
N MET A 156 4.67 3.22 -26.24
CA MET A 156 5.84 3.06 -27.09
C MET A 156 6.47 1.66 -27.04
N ILE A 157 6.40 0.98 -25.89
CA ILE A 157 6.95 -0.37 -25.69
C ILE A 157 5.91 -1.48 -25.82
N SER A 158 4.64 -1.15 -26.08
CA SER A 158 3.59 -2.14 -26.28
C SER A 158 3.70 -2.74 -27.67
N GLU A 159 3.73 -4.07 -27.77
CA GLU A 159 3.77 -4.78 -29.05
C GLU A 159 2.60 -4.39 -29.96
N ASP A 160 1.42 -4.18 -29.37
CA ASP A 160 0.19 -3.78 -30.08
C ASP A 160 0.01 -2.26 -30.23
N GLY A 161 0.93 -1.45 -29.68
CA GLY A 161 0.84 0.01 -29.64
C GLY A 161 -0.35 0.56 -28.83
N ARG A 162 -1.02 -0.26 -28.02
CA ARG A 162 -2.24 0.13 -27.27
C ARG A 162 -2.07 0.07 -25.76
N SER A 163 -1.27 -0.85 -25.23
CA SER A 163 -1.08 -0.94 -23.78
C SER A 163 -0.28 0.25 -23.25
N MET A 164 -0.87 1.04 -22.35
CA MET A 164 -0.19 2.15 -21.70
C MET A 164 0.73 1.64 -20.59
N ASN A 165 1.92 2.23 -20.54
CA ASN A 165 2.94 1.99 -19.53
C ASN A 165 3.30 3.32 -18.85
N ILE A 166 3.71 3.27 -17.58
CA ILE A 166 4.20 4.46 -16.88
C ILE A 166 5.65 4.71 -17.28
N CYS A 167 5.91 5.87 -17.87
CA CYS A 167 7.23 6.29 -18.32
C CYS A 167 7.62 7.60 -17.61
N VAL A 168 8.84 7.64 -17.08
CA VAL A 168 9.45 8.84 -16.53
C VAL A 168 10.53 9.32 -17.49
N ILE A 169 10.44 10.60 -17.84
CA ILE A 169 11.33 11.27 -18.77
C ILE A 169 12.10 12.35 -17.98
N PRO A 170 13.44 12.39 -18.08
CA PRO A 170 14.21 13.49 -17.49
C PRO A 170 13.92 14.81 -18.23
N VAL A 171 13.83 15.90 -17.48
CA VAL A 171 13.81 17.25 -18.05
C VAL A 171 15.23 17.55 -18.55
N PRO A 172 15.41 17.95 -19.83
CA PRO A 172 16.73 18.26 -20.37
C PRO A 172 17.50 19.31 -19.54
N GLU A 173 18.80 19.07 -19.31
CA GLU A 173 19.65 19.99 -18.53
C GLU A 173 19.59 21.44 -19.03
N LYS A 174 19.56 21.63 -20.35
CA LYS A 174 19.43 22.97 -20.97
C LYS A 174 18.17 23.74 -20.55
N LEU A 175 17.09 23.03 -20.19
CA LEU A 175 15.86 23.64 -19.69
C LEU A 175 15.96 23.90 -18.18
N LEU A 176 16.60 23.01 -17.43
CA LEU A 176 16.85 23.17 -15.99
C LEU A 176 17.79 24.35 -15.70
N GLN A 177 18.76 24.60 -16.59
CA GLN A 177 19.74 25.69 -16.47
C GLN A 177 19.22 27.03 -17.03
N ARG A 178 17.99 27.08 -17.54
CA ARG A 178 17.45 28.28 -18.17
C ARG A 178 17.13 29.34 -17.12
N THR A 179 17.84 30.46 -17.19
CA THR A 179 17.52 31.66 -16.41
C THR A 179 16.60 32.57 -17.22
N TYR A 180 15.68 33.24 -16.53
CA TYR A 180 14.83 34.27 -17.10
C TYR A 180 15.21 35.59 -16.44
N ALA A 181 15.31 36.66 -17.24
CA ALA A 181 15.36 38.00 -16.65
C ALA A 181 14.09 38.19 -15.81
N THR A 182 14.26 38.69 -14.58
CA THR A 182 13.12 39.17 -13.80
C THR A 182 12.37 40.20 -14.64
N ARG A 183 11.06 40.00 -14.81
CA ARG A 183 10.23 41.07 -15.36
C ARG A 183 10.12 42.13 -14.28
N ASP A 184 10.63 43.32 -14.57
CA ASP A 184 10.44 44.54 -13.78
C ASP A 184 8.94 44.88 -13.66
#